data_AF-A0A6L6WC61-F1
#
_entry.id   AF-A0A6L6WC61-F1
#
_cell.length_a   1.000
_cell.length_b   1.000
_cell.length_c   1.000
_cell.angle_alpha   90.00
_cell.angle_beta   90.00
_cell.angle_gamma   90.00
#
_symmetry.space_group_name_H-M   'P 1'
#
loop_
_entity.id
_entity.type
_entity.pdbx_description
1 polymer ?
#
loop_
_entity_poly.entity_id
_entity_poly.type
_entity_poly.pdbx_seq_one_letter_code
_entity_poly.pdbx_strand_id
1 'polypeptide(L)'
;MTTFIKFTVPDNRFFGFLLLAPIATSLSLLALTFVFLAVQPTLVLLFPSAKEGLDEAIMVLPVMQLIAGMSPIFGGLQYLLFGGVALWIYLQNNPVRPWACALLLFAVNGAVTAGIYLFVDQEFGVLCFTLGSFFAPVWGLVFALFYRRFTRQEANL
;
A
#
# COMPACT_ATOMS: atom_id res chain seq x y z
N MET A 1 26.49 -22.62 -15.22
CA MET A 1 26.99 -21.32 -14.75
C MET A 1 26.12 -20.92 -13.55
N THR A 2 26.56 -21.21 -12.33
CA THR A 2 25.81 -20.83 -11.12
C THR A 2 26.01 -19.34 -10.88
N THR A 3 25.04 -18.53 -11.28
CA THR A 3 24.94 -17.14 -10.86
C THR A 3 24.78 -17.13 -9.34
N PHE A 4 25.89 -16.91 -8.61
CA PHE A 4 25.86 -16.67 -7.18
C PHE A 4 25.03 -15.41 -6.92
N ILE A 5 23.84 -15.58 -6.36
CA ILE A 5 23.00 -14.48 -5.89
C ILE A 5 23.76 -13.84 -4.72
N LYS A 6 24.30 -12.64 -4.92
CA LYS A 6 24.87 -11.84 -3.84
C LYS A 6 23.70 -11.25 -3.05
N PHE A 7 23.44 -11.78 -1.87
CA PHE A 7 22.48 -11.18 -0.94
C PHE A 7 23.18 -10.07 -0.15
N THR A 8 22.71 -8.83 -0.31
CA THR A 8 23.12 -7.70 0.53
C THR A 8 22.08 -7.48 1.62
N VAL A 9 22.53 -7.17 2.83
CA VAL A 9 21.64 -6.82 3.96
C VAL A 9 20.85 -5.55 3.60
N PRO A 10 19.54 -5.46 3.91
CA PRO A 10 18.78 -4.23 3.64
C PRO A 10 19.37 -3.07 4.42
N ASP A 11 19.48 -1.91 3.78
CA ASP A 11 19.97 -0.70 4.44
C ASP A 11 18.89 -0.08 5.35
N ASN A 12 19.30 0.81 6.26
CA ASN A 12 18.36 1.50 7.17
C ASN A 12 17.27 2.28 6.40
N ARG A 13 17.57 2.68 5.16
CA ARG A 13 16.63 3.41 4.30
C ARG A 13 15.55 2.50 3.76
N PHE A 14 15.89 1.27 3.36
CA PHE A 14 14.89 0.26 3.00
C PHE A 14 13.86 0.09 4.12
N PHE A 15 14.31 -0.13 5.36
CA PHE A 15 13.42 -0.24 6.51
C PHE A 15 12.62 1.04 6.77
N GLY A 16 13.27 2.21 6.65
CA GLY A 16 12.61 3.50 6.79
C GLY A 16 11.46 3.69 5.79
N PHE A 17 11.70 3.43 4.51
CA PHE A 17 10.66 3.55 3.48
C PHE A 17 9.62 2.44 3.54
N LEU A 18 10.01 1.24 4.00
CA LEU A 18 9.09 0.15 4.25
C LEU A 18 8.07 0.57 5.31
N LEU A 19 8.52 1.12 6.44
CA LEU A 19 7.65 1.63 7.52
C LEU A 19 6.85 2.88 7.10
N LEU A 20 7.44 3.77 6.30
CA LEU A 20 6.81 5.02 5.89
C LEU A 20 5.66 4.79 4.89
N ALA A 21 5.74 3.75 4.05
CA ALA A 21 4.78 3.58 2.95
C ALA A 21 3.31 3.44 3.41
N PRO A 22 2.96 2.62 4.43
CA PRO A 22 1.61 2.60 4.97
C PRO A 22 1.16 3.96 5.53
N ILE A 23 2.03 4.64 6.29
CA ILE A 23 1.74 5.95 6.90
C ILE A 23 1.46 7.00 5.81
N ALA A 24 2.34 7.10 4.82
CA ALA A 24 2.20 8.03 3.71
C ALA A 24 0.95 7.75 2.87
N THR A 25 0.59 6.47 2.72
CA THR A 25 -0.64 6.06 2.03
C THR A 25 -1.87 6.56 2.78
N SER A 26 -1.97 6.29 4.08
CA SER A 26 -3.11 6.74 4.89
C SER A 26 -3.21 8.27 4.94
N LEU A 27 -2.09 8.99 5.09
CA LEU A 27 -2.08 10.45 5.07
C LEU A 27 -2.50 11.02 3.71
N SER A 28 -2.10 10.38 2.61
CA SER A 28 -2.48 10.81 1.26
C SER A 28 -3.97 10.60 1.00
N LEU A 29 -4.55 9.49 1.48
CA LEU A 29 -5.99 9.24 1.41
C LEU A 29 -6.80 10.22 2.26
N LEU A 30 -6.28 10.60 3.43
CA LEU A 30 -6.87 11.63 4.28
C LEU A 30 -6.86 12.99 3.58
N ALA A 31 -5.71 13.39 3.02
CA ALA A 31 -5.60 14.64 2.26
C ALA A 31 -6.56 14.65 1.05
N LEU A 32 -6.65 13.54 0.31
CA LEU A 32 -7.59 13.41 -0.82
C LEU A 32 -9.05 13.58 -0.38
N THR A 33 -9.39 13.10 0.81
CA THR A 33 -10.74 13.26 1.38
C THR A 33 -11.05 14.73 1.67
N PHE A 34 -10.12 15.48 2.26
CA PHE A 34 -10.30 16.92 2.47
C PHE A 34 -10.44 17.68 1.15
N VAL A 35 -9.63 17.32 0.15
CA VAL A 35 -9.74 17.91 -1.20
C VAL A 35 -11.09 17.61 -1.83
N PHE A 36 -11.56 16.36 -1.75
CA PHE A 36 -12.89 15.99 -2.26
C PHE A 36 -13.99 16.79 -1.57
N LEU A 37 -14.00 16.86 -0.24
CA LEU A 37 -15.01 17.60 0.53
C LEU A 37 -15.02 19.09 0.19
N ALA A 38 -13.84 19.70 -0.05
CA ALA A 38 -13.74 21.09 -0.44
C ALA A 38 -14.27 21.36 -1.85
N VAL A 39 -14.13 20.39 -2.76
CA VAL A 39 -14.48 20.53 -4.18
C VAL A 39 -15.90 20.02 -4.48
N GLN A 40 -16.48 19.18 -3.62
CA GLN A 40 -17.79 18.56 -3.80
C GLN A 40 -18.92 19.56 -4.10
N PRO A 41 -19.06 20.71 -3.41
CA PRO A 41 -20.13 21.65 -3.71
C PRO A 41 -20.05 22.19 -5.14
N THR A 42 -18.83 22.47 -5.60
CA THR A 42 -18.56 22.91 -6.97
C THR A 42 -18.85 21.80 -7.99
N LEU A 43 -18.55 20.54 -7.67
CA LEU A 43 -18.87 19.40 -8.52
C LEU A 43 -20.38 19.20 -8.67
N VAL A 44 -21.16 19.37 -7.59
CA VAL A 44 -22.62 19.31 -7.64
C VAL A 44 -23.21 20.44 -8.49
N LEU A 45 -22.64 21.65 -8.42
CA LEU A 45 -23.05 22.78 -9.24
C LEU A 45 -22.77 22.55 -10.73
N LEU A 46 -21.61 21.98 -11.07
CA LEU A 46 -21.20 21.70 -12.45
C LEU A 46 -21.89 20.46 -13.04
N PHE A 47 -22.20 19.47 -12.21
CA PHE A 47 -22.83 18.21 -12.61
C PHE A 47 -24.04 17.88 -11.73
N PRO A 48 -25.17 18.60 -11.89
CA PRO A 48 -26.37 18.39 -11.07
C PRO A 48 -26.94 16.98 -11.17
N SER A 49 -26.79 16.34 -12.33
CA SER A 49 -27.22 14.95 -12.57
C SER A 49 -26.40 13.92 -11.79
N ALA A 50 -25.22 14.28 -11.28
CA ALA A 50 -24.37 13.40 -10.47
C ALA A 50 -24.53 13.64 -8.95
N LYS A 51 -25.46 14.52 -8.54
CA LYS A 51 -25.62 14.92 -7.14
C LYS A 51 -25.82 13.72 -6.20
N GLU A 52 -26.73 12.81 -6.53
CA GLU A 52 -27.03 11.65 -5.69
C GLU A 52 -25.78 10.78 -5.45
N GLY A 53 -25.01 10.49 -6.50
CA GLY A 53 -23.76 9.74 -6.38
C GLY A 53 -22.66 10.49 -5.61
N LEU A 54 -22.59 11.82 -5.73
CA LEU A 54 -21.65 12.65 -4.96
C LEU A 54 -22.02 12.70 -3.47
N ASP A 55 -23.31 12.74 -3.15
CA ASP A 55 -23.81 12.71 -1.77
C ASP A 55 -23.61 11.31 -1.15
N GLU A 56 -23.83 10.24 -1.91
CA GLU A 56 -23.49 8.87 -1.50
C GLU A 56 -22.00 8.71 -1.20
N ALA A 57 -21.13 9.30 -2.03
CA ALA A 57 -19.69 9.25 -1.80
C ALA A 57 -19.33 9.85 -0.44
N ILE A 58 -19.96 10.96 -0.04
CA ILE A 58 -19.75 11.57 1.29
C ILE A 58 -20.10 10.59 2.41
N MET A 59 -21.18 9.82 2.26
CA MET A 59 -21.60 8.84 3.28
C MET A 59 -20.58 7.70 3.44
N VAL A 60 -19.84 7.36 2.38
CA VAL A 60 -18.86 6.26 2.37
C VAL A 60 -17.46 6.71 2.82
N LEU A 61 -17.13 8.00 2.73
CA LEU A 61 -15.81 8.54 3.12
C LEU A 61 -15.38 8.18 4.55
N PRO A 62 -16.22 8.28 5.60
CA PRO A 62 -15.81 7.92 6.96
C PRO A 62 -15.41 6.44 7.08
N VAL A 63 -16.14 5.56 6.38
CA VAL A 63 -15.84 4.13 6.35
C VAL A 63 -14.50 3.89 5.66
N MET A 64 -14.26 4.53 4.50
CA MET A 64 -12.99 4.42 3.79
C MET A 64 -11.81 4.96 4.63
N GLN A 65 -12.00 6.04 5.37
CA GLN A 65 -10.97 6.59 6.27
C GLN A 65 -10.71 5.67 7.47
N LEU A 66 -11.75 5.06 8.02
CA LEU A 66 -11.60 4.07 9.08
C LEU A 66 -10.80 2.86 8.57
N ILE A 67 -11.16 2.32 7.40
CA ILE A 67 -10.45 1.19 6.78
C ILE A 67 -8.98 1.57 6.50
N ALA A 68 -8.74 2.75 5.90
CA ALA A 68 -7.38 3.23 5.64
C ALA A 68 -6.56 3.45 6.93
N GLY A 69 -7.19 3.92 8.01
CA GLY A 69 -6.56 4.13 9.32
C GLY A 69 -6.26 2.83 10.07
N MET A 70 -7.11 1.81 9.92
CA MET A 70 -6.92 0.48 10.51
C MET A 70 -5.98 -0.40 9.68
N SER A 71 -5.70 -0.03 8.43
CA SER A 71 -4.88 -0.84 7.52
C SER A 71 -3.47 -1.17 8.00
N PRO A 72 -2.72 -0.28 8.67
CA PRO A 72 -1.42 -0.64 9.22
C PRO A 72 -1.51 -1.69 10.35
N ILE A 73 -2.66 -1.77 11.04
CA ILE A 73 -2.85 -2.73 12.14
C ILE A 73 -3.12 -4.12 11.57
N PHE A 74 -4.07 -4.24 10.65
CA PHE A 74 -4.52 -5.55 10.15
C PHE A 74 -3.68 -6.11 9.00
N GLY A 75 -3.05 -5.25 8.19
CA GLY A 75 -2.21 -5.66 7.06
C GLY A 75 -0.74 -5.29 7.21
N GLY A 76 -0.41 -4.31 8.06
CA GLY A 76 0.95 -3.78 8.17
C GLY A 76 1.95 -4.84 8.63
N LEU A 77 1.58 -5.71 9.57
CA LEU A 77 2.49 -6.78 10.02
C LEU A 77 2.81 -7.77 8.88
N GLN A 78 1.80 -8.16 8.09
CA GLN A 78 1.97 -9.06 6.95
C GLN A 78 2.86 -8.42 5.88
N TYR A 79 2.63 -7.13 5.64
CA TYR A 79 3.42 -6.33 4.73
C TYR A 79 4.87 -6.18 5.21
N LEU A 80 5.13 -5.92 6.48
CA LEU A 80 6.48 -5.74 7.00
C LEU A 80 7.27 -7.05 6.99
N LEU A 81 6.66 -8.15 7.45
CA LEU A 81 7.34 -9.42 7.61
C LEU A 81 7.47 -10.19 6.29
N PHE A 82 6.39 -10.36 5.55
CA PHE A 82 6.39 -11.16 4.33
C PHE A 82 6.59 -10.28 3.10
N GLY A 83 5.85 -9.17 3.01
CA GLY A 83 5.98 -8.23 1.91
C GLY A 83 7.38 -7.58 1.84
N GLY A 84 7.93 -7.18 2.98
CA GLY A 84 9.25 -6.57 3.10
C GLY A 84 10.37 -7.53 2.70
N VAL A 85 10.30 -8.78 3.15
CA VAL A 85 11.26 -9.81 2.74
C VAL A 85 11.18 -10.07 1.23
N ALA A 86 9.96 -10.18 0.68
CA ALA A 86 9.78 -10.38 -0.75
C ALA A 86 10.31 -9.20 -1.58
N LEU A 87 10.02 -7.96 -1.17
CA LEU A 87 10.56 -6.74 -1.79
C LEU A 87 12.08 -6.72 -1.73
N TRP A 88 12.66 -7.04 -0.58
CA TRP A 88 14.11 -7.09 -0.42
C TRP A 88 14.73 -8.07 -1.41
N ILE A 89 14.25 -9.32 -1.46
CA ILE A 89 14.74 -10.35 -2.38
C ILE A 89 14.58 -9.93 -3.85
N TYR A 90 13.41 -9.37 -4.20
CA TYR A 90 13.14 -8.89 -5.56
C TYR A 90 14.15 -7.82 -5.99
N LEU A 91 14.41 -6.84 -5.12
CA LEU A 91 15.28 -5.69 -5.41
C LEU A 91 16.78 -6.04 -5.48
N GLN A 92 17.20 -7.19 -4.95
CA GLN A 92 18.58 -7.68 -5.14
C GLN A 92 18.89 -7.93 -6.63
N ASN A 93 17.88 -8.32 -7.41
CA ASN A 93 18.08 -8.83 -8.77
C ASN A 93 17.32 -8.03 -9.83
N ASN A 94 16.45 -7.10 -9.43
CA ASN A 94 15.56 -6.38 -10.34
C ASN A 94 15.54 -4.88 -10.05
N PRO A 95 15.36 -4.04 -11.09
CA PRO A 95 15.20 -2.61 -10.89
C PRO A 95 13.89 -2.29 -10.16
N VAL A 96 13.92 -1.20 -9.38
CA VAL A 96 12.75 -0.67 -8.68
C VAL A 96 11.70 -0.20 -9.70
N ARG A 97 10.65 -1.00 -9.89
CA ARG A 97 9.49 -0.69 -10.75
C ARG A 97 8.23 -0.61 -9.88
N PRO A 98 7.52 0.53 -9.84
CA PRO A 98 6.36 0.70 -8.96
C PRO A 98 5.26 -0.35 -9.15
N TRP A 99 4.91 -0.64 -10.40
CA TRP A 99 3.90 -1.66 -10.70
C TRP A 99 4.34 -3.07 -10.28
N ALA A 100 5.63 -3.40 -10.40
CA ALA A 100 6.15 -4.71 -10.01
C ALA A 100 6.12 -4.88 -8.49
N CYS A 101 6.48 -3.83 -7.74
CA CYS A 101 6.40 -3.83 -6.28
C CYS A 101 4.94 -3.94 -5.80
N ALA A 102 4.01 -3.26 -6.47
CA ALA A 102 2.58 -3.37 -6.18
C ALA A 102 2.05 -4.80 -6.40
N LEU A 103 2.36 -5.42 -7.55
CA LEU A 103 1.96 -6.79 -7.84
C LEU A 103 2.60 -7.80 -6.90
N LEU A 104 3.88 -7.62 -6.56
CA LEU A 104 4.58 -8.49 -5.62
C LEU A 104 3.90 -8.46 -4.25
N LEU A 105 3.59 -7.27 -3.74
CA LEU A 105 2.92 -7.15 -2.45
C LEU A 105 1.47 -7.62 -2.48
N PHE A 106 0.76 -7.44 -3.60
CA PHE A 106 -0.56 -8.02 -3.80
C PHE A 106 -0.50 -9.54 -3.65
N ALA A 107 0.41 -10.18 -4.39
CA ALA A 107 0.56 -11.63 -4.38
C ALA A 107 0.98 -12.16 -2.99
N VAL A 108 1.97 -11.54 -2.35
CA VAL A 108 2.50 -12.00 -1.07
C VAL A 108 1.50 -11.78 0.07
N ASN A 109 0.93 -10.58 0.20
CA ASN A 109 -0.06 -10.33 1.25
C ASN A 109 -1.35 -11.11 1.00
N GLY A 110 -1.77 -11.25 -0.26
CA GLY A 110 -2.90 -12.09 -0.63
C GLY A 110 -2.69 -13.55 -0.24
N ALA A 111 -1.51 -14.11 -0.50
CA ALA A 111 -1.17 -15.48 -0.12
C ALA A 111 -1.14 -15.67 1.40
N VAL A 112 -0.54 -14.73 2.15
CA VAL A 112 -0.50 -14.78 3.62
C VAL A 112 -1.91 -14.68 4.20
N THR A 113 -2.72 -13.74 3.70
CA THR A 113 -4.11 -13.57 4.13
C THR A 113 -4.96 -14.80 3.81
N ALA A 114 -4.80 -15.41 2.63
CA ALA A 114 -5.45 -16.65 2.28
C ALA A 114 -5.03 -17.79 3.21
N GLY A 115 -3.75 -17.87 3.57
CA GLY A 115 -3.25 -18.84 4.55
C GLY A 115 -3.89 -18.66 5.93
N ILE A 116 -4.01 -17.42 6.41
CA ILE A 116 -4.70 -17.10 7.66
C ILE A 116 -6.16 -17.55 7.60
N TYR A 117 -6.86 -17.19 6.52
CA TYR A 117 -8.26 -17.53 6.31
C TYR A 117 -8.50 -19.05 6.28
N LEU A 118 -7.66 -19.80 5.57
CA LEU A 118 -7.84 -21.24 5.37
C LEU A 118 -7.38 -22.09 6.55
N PHE A 119 -6.36 -21.64 7.30
CA PHE A 119 -5.65 -22.52 8.25
C PHE A 119 -5.51 -21.97 9.68
N VAL A 120 -5.84 -20.70 9.93
CA VAL A 120 -5.67 -20.08 11.25
C VAL A 120 -7.01 -19.66 11.83
N ASP A 121 -7.64 -18.66 11.21
CA ASP A 121 -8.91 -18.09 11.66
C ASP A 121 -9.58 -17.38 10.48
N GLN A 122 -10.79 -17.80 10.13
CA GLN A 122 -11.54 -17.26 9.00
C GLN A 122 -11.96 -15.82 9.21
N GLU A 123 -12.44 -15.46 10.41
CA GLU A 123 -12.91 -14.11 10.71
C GLU A 123 -11.76 -13.12 10.68
N PHE A 124 -10.63 -13.50 11.31
CA PHE A 124 -9.41 -12.72 11.28
C PHE A 124 -8.84 -12.61 9.86
N GLY A 125 -8.89 -13.68 9.06
CA GLY A 125 -8.51 -13.66 7.65
C GLY A 125 -9.32 -12.66 6.82
N VAL A 126 -10.64 -12.59 7.05
CA VAL A 126 -11.51 -11.59 6.42
C VAL A 126 -11.11 -10.17 6.85
N LEU A 127 -10.90 -9.93 8.15
CA LEU A 127 -10.47 -8.62 8.66
C LEU A 127 -9.12 -8.20 8.07
N CYS A 128 -8.16 -9.12 8.00
CA CYS A 128 -6.86 -8.91 7.37
C CYS A 128 -7.02 -8.55 5.89
N PHE A 129 -7.90 -9.21 5.15
CA PHE A 129 -8.16 -8.88 3.76
C PHE A 129 -8.78 -7.49 3.59
N THR A 130 -9.92 -7.27 4.24
CA THR A 130 -10.76 -6.07 4.03
C THR A 130 -10.13 -4.82 4.60
N LEU A 131 -9.51 -4.93 5.77
CA LEU A 131 -8.94 -3.78 6.46
C LEU A 131 -7.46 -3.58 6.15
N GLY A 132 -6.72 -4.63 5.77
CA GLY A 132 -5.26 -4.58 5.62
C GLY A 132 -4.76 -4.82 4.20
N SER A 133 -4.69 -6.09 3.81
CA SER A 133 -4.03 -6.59 2.60
C SER A 133 -4.55 -6.01 1.30
N PHE A 134 -5.79 -5.50 1.28
CA PHE A 134 -6.30 -4.71 0.17
C PHE A 134 -5.41 -3.50 -0.18
N PHE A 135 -4.77 -2.86 0.81
CA PHE A 135 -3.87 -1.73 0.60
C PHE A 135 -2.42 -2.11 0.28
N ALA A 136 -2.05 -3.39 0.42
CA ALA A 136 -0.69 -3.86 0.16
C ALA A 136 -0.14 -3.45 -1.22
N PRO A 137 -0.90 -3.49 -2.33
CA PRO A 137 -0.41 -3.02 -3.63
C PRO A 137 -0.06 -1.53 -3.61
N VAL A 138 -0.87 -0.71 -2.92
CA VAL A 138 -0.66 0.73 -2.80
C VAL A 138 0.60 1.00 -1.99
N TRP A 139 0.81 0.28 -0.88
CA TRP A 139 2.04 0.39 -0.10
C TRP A 139 3.28 0.05 -0.93
N GLY A 140 3.20 -0.95 -1.81
CA GLY A 140 4.32 -1.32 -2.69
C GLY A 140 4.63 -0.28 -3.74
N LEU A 141 3.59 0.35 -4.28
CA LEU A 141 3.74 1.48 -5.18
C LEU A 141 4.39 2.66 -4.46
N VAL A 142 3.88 3.04 -3.28
CA VAL A 142 4.41 4.16 -2.48
C VAL A 142 5.85 3.90 -2.04
N PHE A 143 6.15 2.70 -1.55
CA PHE A 143 7.50 2.25 -1.23
C PHE A 143 8.43 2.42 -2.43
N ALA A 144 8.04 1.91 -3.60
CA ALA A 144 8.84 1.99 -4.81
C ALA A 144 9.06 3.42 -5.28
N LEU A 145 8.07 4.31 -5.12
CA LEU A 145 8.22 5.73 -5.46
C LEU A 145 9.28 6.41 -4.59
N PHE A 146 9.27 6.16 -3.27
CA PHE A 146 10.27 6.73 -2.36
C PHE A 146 11.66 6.13 -2.60
N TYR A 147 11.75 4.80 -2.64
CA TYR A 147 13.01 4.08 -2.77
C TYR A 147 13.69 4.37 -4.12
N ARG A 148 12.94 4.41 -5.23
CA ARG A 148 13.47 4.70 -6.57
C ARG A 148 14.03 6.12 -6.70
N ARG A 149 13.35 7.11 -6.09
CA ARG A 149 13.81 8.51 -6.11
C ARG A 149 15.19 8.62 -5.49
N PHE A 150 15.40 7.88 -4.41
CA PHE A 150 16.64 7.86 -3.68
C PHE A 150 17.77 7.15 -4.45
N THR A 151 17.53 5.94 -4.97
CA THR A 151 18.56 5.21 -5.77
C THR A 151 19.00 6.00 -7.01
N ARG A 152 18.13 6.85 -7.56
CA ARG A 152 18.47 7.74 -8.68
C ARG A 152 19.33 8.94 -8.27
N GLN A 153 19.18 9.44 -7.04
CA GLN A 153 20.01 10.54 -6.54
C GLN A 153 21.44 10.07 -6.28
N GLU A 154 21.64 8.85 -5.77
CA GLU A 154 22.98 8.28 -5.57
C GLU A 154 23.68 7.93 -6.88
N ALA A 155 22.95 7.51 -7.91
CA ALA A 155 23.57 7.22 -9.22
C ALA A 155 24.03 8.49 -9.98
N ASN A 156 23.61 9.68 -9.54
CA ASN A 156 23.98 10.97 -10.11
C ASN A 156 25.01 11.74 -9.26
N LEU A 157 25.52 11.14 -8.18
CA LEU A 157 26.61 11.65 -7.34
C LEU A 157 27.90 10.87 -7.63
#